data_AF-A0A660N741-F1
#
_entry.id   AF-A0A660N741-F1
#
_cell.length_a   1.000
_cell.length_b   1.000
_cell.length_c   1.000
_cell.angle_alpha   90.00
_cell.angle_beta   90.00
_cell.angle_gamma   90.00
#
_symmetry.space_group_name_H-M   'P 1'
#
loop_
_entity.id
_entity.type
_entity.pdbx_description
1 polymer ?
#
loop_
_entity_poly.entity_id
_entity_poly.type
_entity_poly.pdbx_seq_one_letter_code
_entity_poly.pdbx_strand_id
1 'polypeptide(L)'
;WRTPIFLLLLASLTACSANNKLLATWADKAPFINQMEINAVDKNARELLRKTSKLTAGATAHHNIKLAAGKHYAFFADCADECSNIDLALQQDGATLKADTAADASPMFGFYATQAGSYQLVPQMVSCVNADKKGCKYAVQVFESERQLIADE
;
A
#
# COMPACT_ATOMS: atom_id res chain seq x y z
N TRP A 1 32.87 55.25 43.21
CA TRP A 1 32.21 53.94 43.39
C TRP A 1 30.83 54.01 42.77
N ARG A 2 30.61 53.27 41.67
CA ARG A 2 29.30 52.83 41.13
C ARG A 2 29.54 52.21 39.75
N THR A 3 29.68 50.89 39.70
CA THR A 3 29.53 50.09 38.46
C THR A 3 28.06 49.73 38.32
N PRO A 4 27.38 50.03 37.19
CA PRO A 4 26.12 49.39 36.88
C PRO A 4 26.40 48.12 36.08
N ILE A 5 26.01 47.00 36.67
CA ILE A 5 25.94 45.68 36.04
C ILE A 5 24.79 45.74 35.02
N PHE A 6 25.11 45.64 33.73
CA PHE A 6 24.11 45.35 32.70
C PHE A 6 23.95 43.83 32.58
N LEU A 7 22.92 43.30 33.23
CA LEU A 7 22.43 41.93 33.00
C LEU A 7 21.68 41.90 31.67
N LEU A 8 22.30 41.34 30.64
CA LEU A 8 21.64 40.97 29.40
C LEU A 8 20.85 39.68 29.62
N LEU A 9 19.53 39.81 29.83
CA LEU A 9 18.57 38.71 29.77
C LEU A 9 18.41 38.27 28.30
N LEU A 10 19.12 37.21 27.91
CA LEU A 10 18.86 36.48 26.68
C LEU A 10 17.57 35.67 26.87
N ALA A 11 16.46 36.17 26.34
CA ALA A 11 15.24 35.37 26.19
C ALA A 11 15.48 34.32 25.11
N SER A 12 15.74 33.08 25.51
CA SER A 12 15.79 31.93 24.61
C SER A 12 14.38 31.64 24.09
N LEU A 13 14.12 32.05 22.85
CA LEU A 13 12.99 31.53 22.08
C LEU A 13 13.29 30.07 21.73
N THR A 14 12.74 29.15 22.52
CA THR A 14 12.60 27.74 22.11
C THR A 14 11.65 27.70 20.91
N ALA A 15 12.22 27.66 19.71
CA ALA A 15 11.47 27.35 18.51
C ALA A 15 10.81 25.98 18.70
N CYS A 16 9.48 25.93 18.73
CA CYS A 16 8.75 24.67 18.60
C CYS A 16 9.18 24.05 17.26
N SER A 17 9.92 22.95 17.31
CA SER A 17 10.11 22.10 16.13
C SER A 17 8.73 21.66 15.67
N ALA A 18 8.24 22.26 14.59
CA ALA A 18 7.10 21.75 13.87
C ALA A 18 7.50 20.35 13.39
N ASN A 19 6.98 19.32 14.05
CA ASN A 19 7.08 17.96 13.56
C ASN A 19 6.50 17.95 12.15
N ASN A 20 7.36 17.85 11.14
CA ASN A 20 6.98 17.59 9.76
C ASN A 20 6.32 16.20 9.72
N LYS A 21 5.06 16.11 10.12
CA LYS A 21 4.21 14.98 9.72
C LYS A 21 4.06 15.14 8.21
N LEU A 22 4.88 14.41 7.46
CA LEU A 22 4.60 14.11 6.06
C LEU A 22 3.10 13.86 5.93
N LEU A 23 2.42 14.65 5.11
CA LEU A 23 1.00 14.46 4.85
C LEU A 23 0.82 13.02 4.33
N ALA A 24 -0.08 12.27 4.96
CA ALA A 24 -0.36 10.89 4.57
C ALA A 24 -0.87 10.87 3.11
N THR A 25 -0.22 10.07 2.27
CA THR A 25 -0.56 9.93 0.84
C THR A 25 -1.69 8.91 0.66
N TRP A 26 -2.21 8.74 -0.56
CA TRP A 26 -3.22 7.72 -0.84
C TRP A 26 -2.79 6.31 -0.41
N ALA A 27 -1.55 5.91 -0.70
CA ALA A 27 -1.01 4.61 -0.25
C ALA A 27 -0.99 4.41 1.28
N ASP A 28 -1.05 5.48 2.08
CA ASP A 28 -1.21 5.36 3.55
C ASP A 28 -2.67 5.18 3.97
N LYS A 29 -3.61 5.71 3.18
CA LYS A 29 -5.05 5.75 3.49
C LYS A 29 -5.82 4.59 2.90
N ALA A 30 -5.51 4.19 1.66
CA ALA A 30 -6.23 3.17 0.92
C ALA A 30 -6.37 1.85 1.68
N PRO A 31 -5.34 1.33 2.39
CA PRO A 31 -5.50 0.10 3.16
C PRO A 31 -6.55 0.15 4.29
N PHE A 32 -6.91 1.35 4.75
CA PHE A 32 -8.04 1.53 5.68
C PHE A 32 -9.38 1.51 4.94
N ILE A 33 -9.48 2.16 3.77
CA ILE A 33 -10.68 2.14 2.93
C ILE A 33 -10.97 0.72 2.45
N ASN A 34 -9.99 0.03 1.89
CA ASN A 34 -10.13 -1.36 1.43
C ASN A 34 -10.62 -2.27 2.56
N GLN A 35 -10.10 -2.12 3.79
CA GLN A 35 -10.59 -2.87 4.94
C GLN A 35 -12.07 -2.57 5.25
N MET A 36 -12.52 -1.32 5.13
CA MET A 36 -13.93 -0.98 5.33
C MET A 36 -14.82 -1.61 4.26
N GLU A 37 -14.43 -1.53 2.98
CA GLU A 37 -15.17 -2.15 1.87
C GLU A 37 -15.27 -3.68 2.06
N ILE A 38 -14.15 -4.32 2.39
CA ILE A 38 -14.13 -5.76 2.68
C ILE A 38 -15.00 -6.11 3.88
N ASN A 39 -14.97 -5.32 4.95
CA ASN A 39 -15.81 -5.55 6.13
C ASN A 39 -17.31 -5.37 5.85
N ALA A 40 -17.67 -4.53 4.87
CA ALA A 40 -19.05 -4.38 4.44
C ALA A 40 -19.57 -5.64 3.73
N VAL A 41 -18.70 -6.38 3.06
CA VAL A 41 -19.03 -7.66 2.40
C VAL A 41 -18.96 -8.84 3.38
N ASP A 42 -17.86 -8.96 4.11
CA ASP A 42 -17.65 -9.96 5.15
C ASP A 42 -16.79 -9.42 6.31
N LYS A 43 -17.45 -9.08 7.41
CA LYS A 43 -16.80 -8.63 8.65
C LYS A 43 -15.84 -9.65 9.27
N ASN A 44 -15.88 -10.92 8.85
CA ASN A 44 -14.98 -11.96 9.33
C ASN A 44 -13.79 -12.19 8.39
N ALA A 45 -13.70 -11.45 7.28
CA ALA A 45 -12.57 -11.53 6.38
C ALA A 45 -11.26 -11.20 7.11
N ARG A 46 -10.23 -12.01 6.87
CA ARG A 46 -8.95 -11.92 7.56
C ARG A 46 -7.92 -11.25 6.66
N GLU A 47 -7.30 -10.18 7.15
CA GLU A 47 -6.15 -9.59 6.46
C GLU A 47 -4.93 -10.52 6.59
N LEU A 48 -4.40 -10.96 5.45
CA LEU A 48 -3.22 -11.82 5.37
C LEU A 48 -1.93 -11.03 5.19
N LEU A 49 -2.02 -9.92 4.46
CA LEU A 49 -0.89 -9.08 4.11
C LEU A 49 -1.36 -7.63 4.07
N ARG A 50 -0.55 -6.75 4.65
CA ARG A 50 -0.55 -5.30 4.39
C ARG A 50 0.88 -4.83 4.38
N LYS A 51 1.30 -4.19 3.29
CA LYS A 51 2.67 -3.68 3.16
C LYS A 51 2.72 -2.44 2.31
N THR A 52 3.47 -1.45 2.78
CA THR A 52 3.77 -0.22 2.05
C THR A 52 5.25 -0.22 1.67
N SER A 53 5.56 0.14 0.43
CA SER A 53 6.93 0.15 -0.10
C SER A 53 7.08 1.20 -1.21
N LYS A 54 8.21 1.19 -1.91
CA LYS A 54 8.50 2.02 -3.08
C LYS A 54 8.99 1.21 -4.26
N LEU A 55 8.64 1.63 -5.47
CA LEU A 55 9.14 1.09 -6.73
C LEU A 55 9.45 2.24 -7.68
N THR A 56 10.55 2.14 -8.42
CA THR A 56 10.78 3.02 -9.58
C THR A 56 9.88 2.59 -10.74
N ALA A 57 9.60 3.49 -11.69
CA ALA A 57 8.86 3.12 -12.90
C ALA A 57 9.53 1.94 -13.64
N GLY A 58 8.72 1.00 -14.12
CA GLY A 58 9.13 -0.26 -14.73
C GLY A 58 9.58 -1.35 -13.76
N ALA A 59 9.70 -1.06 -12.46
CA ALA A 59 10.13 -2.06 -11.47
C ALA A 59 8.96 -2.83 -10.87
N THR A 60 9.27 -4.06 -10.46
CA THR A 60 8.33 -5.01 -9.85
C THR A 60 8.82 -5.42 -8.47
N ALA A 61 7.89 -5.69 -7.55
CA ALA A 61 8.18 -6.36 -6.28
C ALA A 61 7.46 -7.70 -6.20
N HIS A 62 7.93 -8.56 -5.30
CA HIS A 62 7.35 -9.88 -5.05
C HIS A 62 7.03 -10.01 -3.56
N HIS A 63 5.76 -10.25 -3.24
CA HIS A 63 5.32 -10.46 -1.86
C HIS A 63 4.77 -11.88 -1.72
N ASN A 64 5.47 -12.70 -0.94
CA ASN A 64 5.07 -14.07 -0.67
C ASN A 64 3.83 -14.09 0.22
N ILE A 65 2.84 -14.87 -0.19
CA ILE A 65 1.59 -15.10 0.54
C ILE A 65 1.25 -16.59 0.51
N LYS A 66 0.54 -17.05 1.55
CA LYS A 66 0.07 -18.42 1.66
C LYS A 66 -1.44 -18.40 1.50
N LEU A 67 -1.94 -19.08 0.48
CA LEU A 67 -3.37 -19.26 0.28
C LEU A 67 -3.77 -20.67 0.72
N ALA A 68 -4.86 -20.78 1.46
CA ALA A 68 -5.58 -22.02 1.68
C ALA A 68 -6.53 -22.32 0.51
N ALA A 69 -6.72 -23.61 0.20
CA ALA A 69 -7.70 -24.07 -0.77
C ALA A 69 -9.13 -23.83 -0.26
N GLY A 70 -10.05 -23.60 -1.19
CA GLY A 70 -11.47 -23.42 -0.90
C GLY A 70 -11.83 -22.07 -0.27
N LYS A 71 -10.94 -21.08 -0.37
CA LYS A 71 -11.16 -19.72 0.15
C LYS A 71 -11.22 -18.71 -0.98
N HIS A 72 -11.94 -17.63 -0.71
CA HIS A 72 -11.97 -16.44 -1.55
C HIS A 72 -10.98 -15.41 -1.02
N TYR A 73 -10.38 -14.68 -1.95
CA TYR A 73 -9.41 -13.64 -1.64
C TYR A 73 -9.73 -12.36 -2.39
N ALA A 74 -9.33 -11.25 -1.80
CA ALA A 74 -9.29 -9.94 -2.44
C ALA A 74 -7.85 -9.42 -2.40
N PHE A 75 -7.37 -8.95 -3.54
CA PHE A 75 -6.03 -8.38 -3.71
C PHE A 75 -6.16 -6.93 -4.12
N PHE A 76 -5.36 -6.08 -3.49
CA PHE A 76 -5.31 -4.66 -3.77
C PHE A 76 -3.87 -4.22 -3.94
N ALA A 77 -3.66 -3.27 -4.85
CA ALA A 77 -2.51 -2.39 -4.80
C ALA A 77 -3.01 -0.95 -4.93
N ASP A 78 -2.35 -0.03 -4.24
CA ASP A 78 -2.71 1.38 -4.24
C ASP A 78 -1.43 2.20 -4.29
N CYS A 79 -1.19 2.90 -5.39
CA CYS A 79 -0.04 3.79 -5.45
C CYS A 79 -0.35 5.15 -4.81
N ALA A 80 0.68 5.81 -4.32
CA ALA A 80 0.56 7.13 -3.72
C ALA A 80 0.32 8.21 -4.78
N ASP A 81 0.03 9.43 -4.33
CA ASP A 81 -0.34 10.59 -5.15
C ASP A 81 0.70 10.91 -6.26
N GLU A 82 1.95 10.47 -6.08
CA GLU A 82 3.03 10.56 -7.09
C GLU A 82 2.99 9.48 -8.19
N CYS A 83 1.96 8.63 -8.27
CA CYS A 83 1.82 7.61 -9.30
C CYS A 83 0.42 7.65 -9.94
N SER A 84 0.37 7.31 -11.23
CA SER A 84 -0.86 7.27 -12.01
C SER A 84 -1.20 5.89 -12.57
N ASN A 85 -0.26 4.93 -12.51
CA ASN A 85 -0.49 3.57 -12.98
C ASN A 85 0.38 2.56 -12.22
N ILE A 86 -0.26 1.58 -11.57
CA ILE A 86 0.37 0.40 -11.00
C ILE A 86 -0.43 -0.83 -11.45
N ASP A 87 0.25 -1.85 -11.96
CA ASP A 87 -0.38 -3.13 -12.29
C ASP A 87 -0.26 -4.09 -11.09
N LEU A 88 -1.17 -5.04 -11.00
CA LEU A 88 -1.15 -6.08 -9.96
C LEU A 88 -1.38 -7.47 -10.54
N ALA A 89 -0.51 -8.42 -10.19
CA ALA A 89 -0.68 -9.82 -10.59
C ALA A 89 -0.56 -10.78 -9.40
N LEU A 90 -1.32 -11.87 -9.45
CA LEU A 90 -1.14 -13.05 -8.62
C LEU A 90 -0.42 -14.13 -9.43
N GLN A 91 0.69 -14.64 -8.90
CA GLN A 91 1.48 -15.67 -9.53
C GLN A 91 1.66 -16.90 -8.65
N GLN A 92 1.82 -18.06 -9.28
CA GLN A 92 2.29 -19.29 -8.64
C GLN A 92 3.28 -19.98 -9.59
N ASP A 93 4.44 -20.40 -9.06
CA ASP A 93 5.49 -21.09 -9.81
C ASP A 93 5.93 -20.39 -11.10
N GLY A 94 5.92 -19.05 -11.09
CA GLY A 94 6.30 -18.20 -12.22
C GLY A 94 5.19 -17.96 -13.25
N ALA A 95 4.03 -18.60 -13.12
CA ALA A 95 2.87 -18.37 -13.98
C ALA A 95 1.93 -17.32 -13.36
N THR A 96 1.44 -16.38 -14.18
CA THR A 96 0.36 -15.45 -13.79
C THR A 96 -0.97 -16.18 -13.83
N LEU A 97 -1.67 -16.16 -12.69
CA LEU A 97 -2.98 -16.77 -12.52
C LEU A 97 -4.11 -15.76 -12.72
N LYS A 98 -3.90 -14.53 -12.26
CA LYS A 98 -4.80 -13.39 -12.46
C LYS A 98 -4.01 -12.10 -12.41
N ALA A 99 -4.45 -11.11 -13.17
CA ALA A 99 -3.87 -9.78 -13.14
C ALA A 99 -4.93 -8.72 -13.43
N ASP A 100 -4.67 -7.54 -12.90
CA ASP A 100 -5.30 -6.30 -13.30
C ASP A 100 -4.19 -5.37 -13.83
N THR A 101 -4.35 -4.96 -15.09
CA THR A 101 -3.40 -4.12 -15.83
C THR A 101 -4.11 -2.92 -16.44
N ALA A 102 -5.27 -2.54 -15.90
CA ALA A 102 -5.93 -1.30 -16.28
C ALA A 102 -5.04 -0.11 -15.94
N ALA A 103 -5.15 0.97 -16.72
CA ALA A 103 -4.31 2.15 -16.53
C ALA A 103 -4.81 3.02 -15.37
N ASP A 104 -4.73 2.50 -14.14
CA ASP A 104 -5.17 3.16 -12.92
C ASP A 104 -4.21 2.98 -11.73
N ALA A 105 -4.46 3.75 -10.66
CA ALA A 105 -3.61 3.80 -9.48
C ALA A 105 -4.04 2.83 -8.36
N SER A 106 -5.11 2.06 -8.56
CA SER A 106 -5.76 1.24 -7.53
C SER A 106 -6.32 -0.08 -8.10
N PRO A 107 -5.49 -0.92 -8.75
CA PRO A 107 -5.95 -2.19 -9.30
C PRO A 107 -6.39 -3.15 -8.19
N MET A 108 -7.41 -3.94 -8.48
CA MET A 108 -7.91 -4.94 -7.55
C MET A 108 -8.53 -6.13 -8.24
N PHE A 109 -8.50 -7.29 -7.59
CA PHE A 109 -9.26 -8.44 -8.08
C PHE A 109 -9.58 -9.45 -6.98
N GLY A 110 -10.67 -10.19 -7.22
CA GLY A 110 -11.01 -11.39 -6.48
C GLY A 110 -10.31 -12.65 -7.01
N PHE A 111 -10.08 -13.65 -6.16
CA PHE A 111 -9.59 -14.97 -6.58
C PHE A 111 -10.16 -16.07 -5.68
N TYR A 112 -10.59 -17.17 -6.27
CA TYR A 112 -10.92 -18.39 -5.53
C TYR A 112 -9.77 -19.39 -5.64
N ALA A 113 -9.09 -19.68 -4.54
CA ALA A 113 -7.96 -20.61 -4.55
C ALA A 113 -8.47 -22.05 -4.54
N THR A 114 -8.33 -22.77 -5.65
CA THR A 114 -8.65 -24.20 -5.72
C THR A 114 -7.58 -25.07 -5.07
N GLN A 115 -6.37 -24.53 -4.89
CA GLN A 115 -5.22 -25.23 -4.32
C GLN A 115 -4.57 -24.39 -3.23
N ALA A 116 -4.14 -25.05 -2.16
CA ALA A 116 -3.35 -24.41 -1.11
C ALA A 116 -1.88 -24.32 -1.57
N GLY A 117 -1.19 -23.24 -1.24
CA GLY A 117 0.17 -23.07 -1.74
C GLY A 117 0.86 -21.77 -1.35
N SER A 118 2.11 -21.65 -1.80
CA SER A 118 2.85 -20.39 -1.86
C SER A 118 2.48 -19.67 -3.14
N TYR A 119 2.02 -18.43 -3.02
CA TYR A 119 1.75 -17.55 -4.13
C TYR A 119 2.59 -16.28 -3.98
N GLN A 120 2.72 -15.53 -5.07
CA GLN A 120 3.37 -14.23 -5.09
C GLN A 120 2.36 -13.19 -5.55
N LEU A 121 2.17 -12.15 -4.73
CA LEU A 121 1.52 -10.92 -5.16
C LEU A 121 2.59 -10.00 -5.76
N VAL A 122 2.36 -9.59 -7.00
CA VAL A 122 3.37 -8.97 -7.86
C VAL A 122 2.86 -7.63 -8.36
N PRO A 123 3.08 -6.53 -7.60
CA PRO A 123 2.83 -5.18 -8.08
C PRO A 123 3.96 -4.73 -9.04
N GLN A 124 3.58 -4.09 -10.13
CA GLN A 124 4.50 -3.45 -11.08
C GLN A 124 4.17 -1.97 -11.20
N MET A 125 5.16 -1.12 -10.94
CA MET A 125 4.98 0.33 -11.04
C MET A 125 5.10 0.75 -12.51
N VAL A 126 3.98 1.03 -13.18
CA VAL A 126 3.97 1.38 -14.60
C VAL A 126 4.30 2.86 -14.80
N SER A 127 3.63 3.75 -14.06
CA SER A 127 3.78 5.19 -14.21
C SER A 127 3.90 5.92 -12.88
N CYS A 128 4.98 6.68 -12.77
CA CYS A 128 5.25 7.61 -11.70
C CYS A 128 5.16 9.04 -12.22
N VAL A 129 4.27 9.84 -11.64
CA VAL A 129 4.14 11.27 -11.90
C VAL A 129 5.24 11.99 -11.12
N ASN A 130 6.22 12.56 -11.82
CA ASN A 130 7.42 13.16 -11.23
C ASN A 130 8.32 12.14 -10.50
N ALA A 131 8.58 10.99 -11.12
CA ALA A 131 9.52 10.00 -10.64
C ALA A 131 10.92 10.62 -10.45
N ASP A 132 11.23 11.13 -9.27
CA ASP A 132 12.62 11.28 -8.89
C ASP A 132 13.24 9.88 -8.76
N LYS A 133 14.57 9.81 -8.61
CA LYS A 133 15.26 8.51 -8.47
C LYS A 133 14.83 7.70 -7.24
N LYS A 134 13.90 8.20 -6.40
CA LYS A 134 13.46 7.54 -5.16
C LYS A 134 12.23 6.66 -5.36
N GLY A 135 11.59 6.70 -6.54
CA GLY A 135 10.44 5.87 -6.89
C GLY A 135 9.15 6.29 -6.19
N CYS A 136 8.03 5.73 -6.67
CA CYS A 136 6.70 5.98 -6.14
C CYS A 136 6.38 5.05 -5.00
N LYS A 137 5.75 5.61 -3.97
CA LYS A 137 5.20 4.82 -2.88
C LYS A 137 3.96 4.06 -3.35
N TYR A 138 3.77 2.87 -2.81
CA TYR A 138 2.57 2.07 -3.00
C TYR A 138 2.28 1.22 -1.76
N ALA A 139 1.05 0.76 -1.63
CA ALA A 139 0.63 -0.26 -0.69
C ALA A 139 0.08 -1.48 -1.43
N VAL A 140 0.22 -2.66 -0.84
CA VAL A 140 -0.50 -3.87 -1.23
C VAL A 140 -1.22 -4.45 -0.03
N GLN A 141 -2.35 -5.08 -0.29
CA GLN A 141 -3.18 -5.68 0.76
C GLN A 141 -3.89 -6.93 0.26
N VAL A 142 -4.01 -7.93 1.13
CA VAL A 142 -4.67 -9.21 0.82
C VAL A 142 -5.61 -9.60 1.93
N PHE A 143 -6.82 -9.99 1.56
CA PHE A 143 -7.84 -10.52 2.47
C PHE A 143 -8.24 -11.94 2.07
N GLU A 144 -8.59 -12.74 3.07
CA GLU A 144 -9.15 -14.09 2.94
C GLU A 144 -10.57 -14.12 3.52
N SER A 145 -11.49 -14.84 2.88
CA SER A 145 -12.86 -15.02 3.34
C SER A 145 -13.46 -16.36 2.88
N GLU A 146 -14.53 -16.78 3.55
CA GLU A 146 -15.43 -17.86 3.11
C GLU A 146 -16.38 -17.41 1.98
N ARG A 147 -16.45 -16.11 1.70
CA ARG A 147 -17.38 -15.50 0.75
C ARG A 147 -16.59 -14.77 -0.33
N GLN A 148 -17.16 -14.70 -1.52
CA GLN A 148 -16.61 -13.85 -2.57
C GLN A 148 -16.59 -12.39 -2.12
N LEU A 149 -15.39 -11.79 -2.11
CA LEU A 149 -15.14 -10.44 -1.62
C LEU A 149 -15.21 -9.38 -2.74
N ILE A 150 -14.69 -9.73 -3.91
CA ILE A 150 -14.72 -8.92 -5.13
C ILE A 150 -15.33 -9.79 -6.22
N ALA A 151 -16.31 -9.26 -6.95
CA ALA A 151 -16.92 -9.93 -8.09
C ALA A 151 -15.89 -10.07 -9.23
N ASP A 152 -16.00 -11.15 -10.02
CA ASP A 152 -15.25 -11.21 -11.27
C ASP A 152 -15.96 -10.28 -12.27
N GLU A 153 -15.22 -9.37 -12.89
CA GLU A 153 -15.67 -8.56 -14.04
C GLU A 153 -15.60 -9.35 -15.35
#